data_AF-A0AAD9V477-F1
#
_entry.id   AF-A0AAD9V477-F1
#
_cell.length_a   1.000
_cell.length_b   1.000
_cell.length_c   1.000
_cell.angle_alpha   90.00
_cell.angle_beta   90.00
_cell.angle_gamma   90.00
#
_symmetry.space_group_name_H-M   'P 1'
#
loop_
_entity.id
_entity.type
_entity.pdbx_description
1 polymer ?
#
loop_
_entity_poly.entity_id
_entity_poly.type
_entity_poly.pdbx_seq_one_letter_code
_entity_poly.pdbx_strand_id
1 'polypeptide(L)'
;MLLATVTGDVALRIEAQDDSKTLDEVMQVLRNMYGDGIPNATGTMNSKWSQNPYVVGSWSDPVVGTDHNAHTYMASRIKNLFFGGEAAHGHWYGFMQGAYYSGLERANQIASLIQRENCEANQGPILSECVISQVPQRNGCGRPSYRP
;
A
#
# COMPACT_ATOMS: atom_id res chain seq x y z
N MET A 1 14.76 -17.48 19.14
CA MET A 1 13.69 -16.54 18.74
C MET A 1 12.64 -17.34 18.02
N LEU A 2 11.38 -17.25 18.44
CA LEU A 2 10.24 -17.86 17.76
C LEU A 2 9.34 -16.75 17.22
N LEU A 3 8.70 -17.00 16.08
CA LEU A 3 7.71 -16.10 15.49
C LEU A 3 6.40 -16.87 15.36
N ALA A 4 5.32 -16.28 15.87
CA ALA A 4 3.97 -16.78 15.71
C ALA A 4 3.14 -15.74 14.95
N THR A 5 2.26 -16.21 14.07
CA THR A 5 1.31 -15.35 13.36
C THR A 5 -0.06 -15.51 13.98
N VAL A 6 -0.71 -14.38 14.26
CA VAL A 6 -2.09 -14.32 14.74
C VAL A 6 -2.89 -13.47 13.76
N THR A 7 -4.11 -13.88 13.44
CA THR A 7 -4.97 -13.23 12.44
C THR A 7 -6.39 -13.10 12.95
N GLY A 8 -7.19 -12.25 12.28
CA GLY A 8 -8.61 -12.05 12.59
C GLY A 8 -8.87 -11.64 14.04
N ASP A 9 -9.95 -12.16 14.61
CA ASP A 9 -10.41 -11.82 15.97
C ASP A 9 -9.36 -12.12 17.05
N VAL A 10 -8.51 -13.12 16.83
CA VAL A 10 -7.44 -13.49 17.77
C VAL A 10 -6.37 -12.40 17.82
N ALA A 11 -6.03 -11.79 16.68
CA ALA A 11 -5.08 -10.68 16.65
C ALA A 11 -5.64 -9.49 17.44
N LEU A 12 -6.89 -9.10 17.20
CA LEU A 12 -7.54 -7.98 17.90
C LEU A 12 -7.63 -8.21 19.42
N ARG A 13 -7.95 -9.44 19.84
CA ARG A 13 -7.96 -9.82 21.27
C ARG A 13 -6.58 -9.69 21.90
N ILE A 14 -5.53 -10.16 21.21
CA ILE A 14 -4.15 -10.09 21.70
C ILE A 14 -3.67 -8.64 21.79
N GLU A 15 -4.00 -7.79 20.82
CA GLU A 15 -3.64 -6.38 20.91
C GLU A 15 -4.29 -5.70 22.13
N ALA A 16 -5.51 -6.11 22.50
CA ALA A 16 -6.28 -5.59 23.63
C ALA A 16 -5.89 -6.16 25.01
N GLN A 17 -4.98 -7.14 25.09
CA GLN A 17 -4.55 -7.73 26.36
C GLN A 17 -3.13 -7.31 26.77
N ASP A 18 -2.79 -7.57 28.03
CA ASP A 18 -1.45 -7.34 28.56
C ASP A 18 -0.42 -8.31 27.96
N ASP A 19 0.80 -7.82 27.75
CA ASP A 19 1.87 -8.61 27.15
C ASP A 19 2.27 -9.82 28.02
N SER A 20 2.16 -9.70 29.35
CA SER A 20 2.40 -10.80 30.29
C SER A 20 1.42 -11.94 30.09
N LYS A 21 0.13 -11.62 29.92
CA LYS A 21 -0.91 -12.63 29.65
C LYS A 21 -0.69 -13.30 28.30
N THR A 22 -0.28 -12.54 27.28
CA THR A 22 0.08 -13.11 25.98
C THR A 22 1.28 -14.07 26.11
N LEU A 23 2.30 -13.70 26.89
CA LEU A 23 3.46 -14.55 27.14
C LEU A 23 3.06 -15.85 27.85
N ASP A 24 2.18 -15.80 28.85
CA ASP A 24 1.69 -16.98 29.56
C ASP A 24 0.92 -17.92 28.62
N GLU A 25 0.01 -17.37 27.78
CA GLU A 25 -0.73 -18.14 26.77
C GLU A 25 0.23 -18.82 25.77
N VAL A 26 1.26 -18.11 25.29
CA VAL A 26 2.27 -18.68 24.38
C VAL A 26 3.08 -19.78 25.07
N MET A 27 3.55 -19.55 26.30
CA MET A 27 4.31 -20.56 27.06
C MET A 27 3.47 -21.81 27.35
N GLN A 28 2.18 -21.66 27.61
CA GLN A 28 1.27 -22.79 27.77
C GLN A 28 1.17 -23.63 26.48
N VAL A 29 1.00 -22.98 25.32
CA VAL A 29 0.97 -23.68 24.03
C VAL A 29 2.30 -24.40 23.76
N LEU A 30 3.43 -23.72 23.99
CA LEU A 30 4.75 -24.31 23.78
C LEU A 30 5.01 -25.51 24.71
N ARG A 31 4.60 -25.45 25.98
CA ARG A 31 4.72 -26.59 26.91
C ARG A 31 3.82 -27.75 26.52
N ASN A 32 2.61 -27.49 26.02
CA ASN A 32 1.74 -28.54 25.50
C ASN A 32 2.35 -29.26 24.29
N MET A 33 3.13 -28.56 23.48
CA MET A 33 3.77 -29.13 22.28
C MET A 33 5.11 -29.83 22.58
N TYR A 34 5.93 -29.25 23.47
CA TYR A 34 7.33 -29.64 23.68
C TYR A 34 7.62 -30.18 25.10
N GLY A 35 6.62 -30.21 25.98
CA GLY A 35 6.73 -30.62 27.37
C GLY A 35 7.15 -29.49 28.32
N ASP A 36 6.98 -29.73 29.63
CA ASP A 36 7.22 -28.73 30.68
C ASP A 36 8.70 -28.36 30.89
N GLY A 37 9.62 -29.14 30.33
CA GLY A 37 11.06 -28.94 30.48
C GLY A 37 11.65 -27.77 29.69
N ILE A 38 10.83 -27.07 28.89
CA ILE A 38 11.30 -25.90 28.14
C ILE A 38 11.51 -24.69 29.07
N PRO A 39 12.56 -23.88 28.84
CA PRO A 39 12.79 -22.66 29.63
C PRO A 39 11.70 -21.61 29.33
N ASN A 40 11.45 -20.74 30.31
CA ASN A 40 10.62 -19.55 30.07
C ASN A 40 11.26 -18.63 29.04
N ALA A 41 10.44 -18.00 28.20
CA ALA A 41 10.91 -16.95 27.32
C ALA A 41 11.37 -15.73 28.14
N THR A 42 12.42 -15.06 27.66
CA THR A 42 12.99 -13.88 28.32
C THR A 42 12.20 -12.60 28.02
N GLY A 43 11.31 -12.62 27.03
CA GLY A 43 10.44 -11.52 26.67
C GLY A 43 9.62 -11.83 25.41
N THR A 44 8.62 -11.01 25.16
CA THR A 44 7.76 -11.05 23.96
C THR A 44 7.70 -9.66 23.35
N MET A 45 7.46 -9.61 22.04
CA MET A 45 7.16 -8.38 21.31
C MET A 45 5.92 -8.63 20.48
N ASN A 46 4.83 -7.96 20.85
CA ASN A 46 3.54 -8.08 20.17
C ASN A 46 3.33 -6.81 19.34
N SER A 47 3.12 -6.96 18.04
CA SER A 47 2.76 -5.83 17.19
C SER A 47 1.29 -5.48 17.40
N LYS A 48 1.00 -4.20 17.70
CA LYS A 48 -0.36 -3.68 17.87
C LYS A 48 -0.76 -2.76 16.73
N TRP A 49 -0.92 -3.33 15.53
CA TRP A 49 -1.12 -2.56 14.30
C TRP A 49 -2.46 -1.83 14.30
N SER A 50 -3.53 -2.48 14.77
CA SER A 50 -4.87 -1.88 14.77
C SER A 50 -5.00 -0.70 15.75
N GLN A 51 -4.23 -0.73 16.84
CA GLN A 51 -4.22 0.33 17.87
C GLN A 51 -3.27 1.48 17.55
N ASN A 52 -2.37 1.33 16.58
CA ASN A 52 -1.45 2.40 16.21
C ASN A 52 -2.19 3.45 15.35
N PRO A 53 -2.27 4.71 15.79
CA PRO A 53 -3.08 5.74 15.13
C PRO A 53 -2.56 6.14 13.74
N TYR A 54 -1.34 5.75 13.36
CA TYR A 54 -0.75 6.08 12.07
C TYR A 54 -0.97 5.01 10.98
N VAL A 55 -1.38 3.80 11.36
CA VAL A 55 -1.50 2.65 10.45
C VAL A 55 -2.85 1.94 10.55
N VAL A 56 -3.48 1.93 11.74
CA VAL A 56 -4.85 1.46 12.03
C VAL A 56 -5.19 0.06 11.48
N GLY A 57 -4.17 -0.75 11.22
CA GLY A 57 -4.27 -2.02 10.51
C GLY A 57 -2.91 -2.44 9.95
N SER A 58 -2.85 -3.66 9.42
CA SER A 58 -1.60 -4.24 8.92
C SER A 58 -1.40 -4.00 7.43
N TRP A 59 -2.39 -4.32 6.61
CA TRP A 59 -2.41 -4.07 5.16
C TRP A 59 -3.84 -4.11 4.62
N SER A 60 -4.03 -3.62 3.40
CA SER A 60 -5.32 -3.67 2.72
C SER A 60 -5.62 -5.07 2.17
N ASP A 61 -6.79 -5.62 2.48
CA ASP A 61 -7.28 -6.90 1.97
C ASP A 61 -8.74 -6.76 1.51
N PRO A 62 -9.12 -7.23 0.30
CA PRO A 62 -10.49 -7.12 -0.19
C PRO A 62 -11.42 -8.03 0.61
N VAL A 63 -12.40 -7.43 1.29
CA VAL A 63 -13.47 -8.16 1.95
C VAL A 63 -14.54 -8.62 0.95
N VAL A 64 -15.40 -9.54 1.36
CA VAL A 64 -16.54 -9.99 0.54
C VAL A 64 -17.37 -8.78 0.10
N GLY A 65 -17.61 -8.67 -1.21
CA GLY A 65 -18.34 -7.56 -1.81
C GLY A 65 -17.46 -6.40 -2.30
N THR A 66 -16.14 -6.48 -2.14
CA THR A 66 -15.20 -5.50 -2.72
C THR A 66 -15.22 -5.59 -4.26
N ASP A 67 -15.39 -4.45 -4.92
CA ASP A 67 -15.29 -4.38 -6.39
C ASP A 67 -13.86 -4.67 -6.86
N HIS A 68 -13.72 -5.38 -7.99
CA HIS A 68 -12.41 -5.73 -8.54
C HIS A 68 -11.53 -4.50 -8.83
N ASN A 69 -12.14 -3.34 -9.11
CA ASN A 69 -11.46 -2.10 -9.40
C ASN A 69 -11.32 -1.19 -8.16
N ALA A 70 -11.73 -1.62 -6.96
CA ALA A 70 -11.71 -0.77 -5.77
C ALA A 70 -10.32 -0.13 -5.51
N HIS A 71 -9.25 -0.93 -5.64
CA HIS A 71 -7.87 -0.44 -5.49
C HIS A 71 -7.43 0.49 -6.62
N THR A 72 -7.92 0.27 -7.85
CA THR A 72 -7.71 1.20 -8.98
C THR A 72 -8.43 2.52 -8.73
N TYR A 73 -9.65 2.49 -8.19
CA TYR A 73 -10.41 3.69 -7.84
C TYR A 73 -9.73 4.47 -6.72
N MET A 74 -9.19 3.82 -5.69
CA MET A 74 -8.39 4.47 -4.64
C MET A 74 -7.18 5.23 -5.19
N ALA A 75 -6.62 4.77 -6.31
CA ALA A 75 -5.48 5.41 -6.97
C ALA A 75 -5.87 6.65 -7.81
N SER A 76 -7.16 6.99 -7.89
CA SER A 76 -7.67 8.10 -8.70
C SER A 76 -7.32 9.45 -8.08
N ARG A 77 -6.77 10.37 -8.88
CA ARG A 77 -6.44 11.73 -8.41
C ARG A 77 -7.68 12.60 -8.22
N ILE A 78 -7.58 13.57 -7.31
CA ILE A 78 -8.56 14.66 -7.17
C ILE A 78 -7.83 15.98 -7.39
N LYS A 79 -7.98 16.58 -8.57
CA LYS A 79 -7.23 17.79 -8.98
C LYS A 79 -5.71 17.58 -8.80
N ASN A 80 -5.10 18.27 -7.83
CA ASN A 80 -3.67 18.22 -7.52
C ASN A 80 -3.35 17.26 -6.36
N LEU A 81 -4.34 16.53 -5.84
CA LEU A 81 -4.16 15.50 -4.82
C LEU A 81 -3.99 14.13 -5.50
N PHE A 82 -2.87 13.49 -5.23
CA PHE A 82 -2.51 12.17 -5.75
C PHE A 82 -2.44 11.16 -4.61
N PHE A 83 -2.89 9.93 -4.87
CA PHE A 83 -2.86 8.84 -3.91
C PHE A 83 -1.89 7.76 -4.38
N GLY A 84 -0.96 7.41 -3.50
CA GLY A 84 -0.01 6.31 -3.65
C GLY A 84 0.07 5.54 -2.33
N GLY A 85 0.60 4.33 -2.39
CA GLY A 85 0.60 3.39 -1.27
C GLY A 85 0.16 1.99 -1.72
N GLU A 86 0.31 1.02 -0.83
CA GLU A 86 -0.08 -0.37 -1.03
C GLU A 86 -1.56 -0.48 -1.43
N ALA A 87 -2.46 0.24 -0.75
CA ALA A 87 -3.88 0.22 -1.10
C ALA A 87 -4.19 0.86 -2.46
N ALA A 88 -3.29 1.66 -3.04
CA ALA A 88 -3.50 2.41 -4.29
C ALA A 88 -2.91 1.72 -5.53
N HIS A 89 -2.72 0.40 -5.50
CA HIS A 89 -2.24 -0.38 -6.65
C HIS A 89 -3.20 -1.52 -7.01
N GLY A 90 -3.72 -1.52 -8.25
CA GLY A 90 -4.76 -2.48 -8.68
C GLY A 90 -4.37 -3.96 -8.61
N HIS A 91 -3.09 -4.30 -8.82
CA HIS A 91 -2.63 -5.70 -8.87
C HIS A 91 -1.79 -6.16 -7.68
N TRP A 92 -1.25 -5.24 -6.87
CA TRP A 92 -0.24 -5.53 -5.85
C TRP A 92 -0.61 -4.89 -4.51
N TYR A 93 -1.91 -4.71 -4.28
CA TYR A 93 -2.40 -4.20 -3.01
C TYR A 93 -2.06 -5.16 -1.87
N GLY A 94 -1.86 -4.60 -0.68
CA GLY A 94 -1.38 -5.35 0.49
C GLY A 94 0.10 -5.76 0.45
N PHE A 95 0.84 -5.44 -0.61
CA PHE A 95 2.27 -5.74 -0.73
C PHE A 95 3.15 -4.50 -0.84
N MET A 96 4.40 -4.64 -0.39
CA MET A 96 5.41 -3.57 -0.43
C MET A 96 5.71 -3.08 -1.85
N GLN A 97 5.79 -3.98 -2.85
CA GLN A 97 6.04 -3.57 -4.23
C GLN A 97 4.89 -2.73 -4.80
N GLY A 98 3.64 -2.95 -4.36
CA GLY A 98 2.50 -2.11 -4.73
C GLY A 98 2.67 -0.68 -4.24
N ALA A 99 3.13 -0.50 -2.99
CA ALA A 99 3.46 0.81 -2.44
C ALA A 99 4.60 1.49 -3.21
N TYR A 100 5.65 0.74 -3.54
CA TYR A 100 6.78 1.25 -4.32
C TYR A 100 6.36 1.73 -5.72
N TYR A 101 5.69 0.87 -6.49
CA TYR A 101 5.31 1.19 -7.86
C TYR A 101 4.25 2.30 -7.93
N SER A 102 3.23 2.26 -7.07
CA SER A 102 2.24 3.34 -7.04
C SER A 102 2.89 4.68 -6.69
N GLY A 103 3.82 4.71 -5.72
CA GLY A 103 4.58 5.91 -5.38
C GLY A 103 5.39 6.46 -6.56
N LEU A 104 6.13 5.58 -7.25
CA LEU A 104 6.91 5.94 -8.44
C LEU A 104 6.01 6.49 -9.57
N GLU A 105 4.87 5.86 -9.83
CA GLU A 105 3.90 6.30 -10.83
C GLU A 105 3.34 7.69 -10.52
N ARG A 106 2.94 7.95 -9.27
CA ARG A 106 2.43 9.28 -8.88
C ARG A 106 3.50 10.35 -8.92
N ALA A 107 4.73 10.04 -8.49
CA ALA A 107 5.85 10.97 -8.58
C ALA A 107 6.12 11.38 -10.04
N ASN A 108 6.14 10.43 -10.97
CA ASN A 108 6.30 10.70 -12.39
C ASN A 108 5.14 11.52 -12.98
N GLN A 109 3.89 11.23 -12.57
CA GLN A 109 2.73 12.04 -12.97
C GLN A 109 2.86 13.49 -12.50
N ILE A 110 3.18 13.70 -11.22
CA ILE A 110 3.37 15.04 -10.64
C ILE A 110 4.50 15.79 -11.34
N ALA A 111 5.67 15.15 -11.52
CA ALA A 111 6.80 15.76 -12.20
C ALA A 111 6.44 16.20 -13.63
N SER A 112 5.69 15.37 -14.37
CA SER A 112 5.25 15.70 -15.73
C SER A 112 4.29 16.89 -15.78
N LEU A 113 3.43 17.07 -14.77
CA LEU A 113 2.50 18.18 -14.70
C LEU A 113 3.20 19.49 -14.35
N ILE A 114 4.11 19.46 -13.37
CA ILE A 114 4.93 20.63 -13.00
C ILE A 114 5.80 21.07 -14.18
N GLN A 115 6.43 20.12 -14.89
CA GLN A 115 7.25 20.45 -16.06
C GLN A 115 6.42 21.00 -17.22
N ARG A 116 5.19 20.49 -17.43
CA ARG A 116 4.25 21.03 -18.42
C ARG A 116 3.81 22.46 -18.07
N GLU A 117 3.44 22.71 -16.83
CA GLU A 117 3.11 24.07 -16.36
C GLU A 117 4.29 25.03 -16.55
N ASN A 118 5.52 24.57 -16.31
CA ASN A 118 6.72 25.36 -16.59
C ASN A 118 6.96 25.58 -18.09
N CYS A 119 6.63 24.62 -18.97
CA CYS A 119 6.70 24.82 -20.43
C CYS A 119 5.61 25.78 -20.93
N GLU A 120 4.39 25.73 -20.40
CA GLU A 120 3.28 26.58 -20.80
C GLU A 120 3.41 28.01 -20.22
N ALA A 121 3.86 28.16 -18.98
CA ALA A 121 4.08 29.47 -18.35
C ALA A 121 5.27 30.25 -18.97
N ASN A 122 6.26 29.53 -19.50
CA ASN A 122 7.38 30.15 -20.24
C ASN A 122 7.06 30.43 -21.72
N GLN A 123 5.88 30.05 -22.21
CA GLN A 123 5.39 30.41 -23.54
C GLN A 123 4.58 31.72 -23.48
N GLY A 124 5.28 32.84 -23.30
CA GLY A 124 4.76 34.14 -23.72
C GLY A 124 4.52 34.18 -25.25
N PRO A 125 3.83 35.21 -25.79
CA PRO A 125 3.50 35.24 -27.21
C PRO A 125 4.79 35.48 -28.00
N ILE A 126 5.41 34.40 -28.48
CA ILE A 126 6.13 34.24 -29.76
C ILE A 126 7.14 33.07 -29.63
N LEU A 127 6.74 31.98 -30.29
CA LEU A 127 7.49 30.99 -31.06
C LEU A 127 8.60 30.10 -30.44
N SER A 128 8.41 28.82 -30.77
CA SER A 128 9.34 27.70 -30.99
C SER A 128 9.87 26.92 -29.79
N GLU A 129 9.42 25.67 -29.74
CA GLU A 129 10.15 24.49 -29.26
C GLU A 129 10.21 24.21 -27.74
N CYS A 130 9.08 23.78 -27.15
CA CYS A 130 9.15 22.77 -26.09
C CYS A 130 9.42 21.42 -26.79
N VAL A 131 10.68 21.14 -27.14
CA VAL A 131 11.11 19.84 -27.67
C VAL A 131 10.90 18.80 -26.58
N ILE A 132 9.83 18.02 -26.73
CA ILE A 132 9.65 16.78 -26.01
C ILE A 132 10.75 15.84 -26.52
N SER A 133 11.84 15.68 -25.76
CA SER A 133 12.81 14.63 -26.03
C SER A 133 12.11 13.28 -25.83
N GLN A 134 11.67 12.73 -26.97
CA GLN A 134 11.31 11.36 -27.28
C GLN A 134 11.20 10.37 -26.10
N VAL A 135 9.96 10.10 -25.68
CA VAL A 135 9.61 8.76 -25.17
C VAL A 135 9.10 7.98 -26.38
N PRO A 136 9.70 6.84 -26.76
CA PRO A 136 9.30 6.11 -27.96
C PRO A 136 7.90 5.54 -27.77
N GLN A 137 6.96 6.03 -28.59
CA GLN A 137 5.62 5.47 -28.72
C GLN A 137 5.74 4.03 -29.25
N ARG A 138 5.50 3.03 -28.40
CA ARG A 138 5.17 1.69 -28.89
C ARG A 138 3.73 1.73 -29.38
N ASN A 139 3.59 1.45 -30.67
CA ASN A 139 2.36 1.47 -31.45
C ASN A 139 1.24 0.59 -30.86
N GLY A 140 0.00 1.08 -31.00
CA GLY A 140 -1.14 0.24 -31.34
C GLY A 140 -2.30 0.21 -30.34
N CYS A 141 -3.29 1.10 -30.55
CA CYS A 141 -4.72 0.82 -30.33
C CYS A 141 -5.53 1.93 -31.02
N GLY A 142 -5.93 1.71 -32.27
CA GLY A 142 -6.87 2.59 -32.98
C GLY A 142 -8.26 2.52 -32.34
N ARG A 143 -8.94 3.66 -32.22
CA ARG A 143 -10.38 3.72 -31.91
C ARG A 143 -11.16 4.10 -33.17
N PRO A 144 -12.39 3.60 -33.35
CA PRO A 144 -13.18 3.81 -34.56
C PRO A 144 -13.72 5.24 -34.61
N SER A 145 -13.75 5.79 -35.82
CA SER A 145 -14.40 7.06 -36.13
C SER A 145 -15.92 6.92 -36.01
N TYR A 146 -16.54 7.74 -35.16
CA TYR A 146 -17.95 8.10 -35.31
C TYR A 146 -18.03 9.61 -35.58
N ARG A 147 -18.69 9.98 -36.66
CA ARG A 147 -19.21 11.32 -36.93
C ARG A 147 -20.74 11.20 -37.04
N PRO A 148 -21.47 12.29 -36.73
CA PRO A 148 -22.88 12.25 -36.33
C PRO A 148 -23.82 11.66 -37.35
#